data_AF-A0A444UXM2-F1
#
_entry.id   AF-A0A444UXM2-F1
#
_cell.length_a   1.000
_cell.length_b   1.000
_cell.length_c   1.000
_cell.angle_alpha   90.00
_cell.angle_beta   90.00
_cell.angle_gamma   90.00
#
_symmetry.space_group_name_H-M   'P 1'
#
loop_
_entity.id
_entity.type
_entity.pdbx_description
1 polymer ?
#
loop_
_entity_poly.entity_id
_entity_poly.type
_entity_poly.pdbx_seq_one_letter_code
_entity_poly.pdbx_strand_id
1 'polypeptide(L)'
;MTITKCLWFLKKINLIQLQNRIEGQAFKAASQGATKLSLVFSKPPLPSAQDCERLADSIEKNVLTLATVYYWLPKSQGITLRRIARDATVEVLEGISQLIEVILNTPLQRYPSHLGAPLQFFGFPSLSQEQLTSTGGVWSSCDYIHRLPQDNQAAVLSVMASYSAVVKDAIEEMEQAQADSQDPFSDVLDDDDLDSRGNQDTYWSEEDKQLMAPCQGLMKAGKACLKKLSGAVKAHGKVDSPECIAQLDDLADITKEISPT
;
A
#
# COMPACT_ATOMS: atom_id res chain seq x y z
N MET A 1 -14.56 38.05 22.46
CA MET A 1 -13.29 38.31 21.73
C MET A 1 -12.37 37.09 21.81
N THR A 2 -12.85 35.90 21.44
CA THR A 2 -12.17 34.64 21.83
C THR A 2 -12.21 33.58 20.71
N ILE A 3 -13.32 33.47 19.98
CA ILE A 3 -13.45 32.52 18.85
C ILE A 3 -12.61 32.97 17.64
N THR A 4 -12.64 34.26 17.29
CA THR A 4 -11.85 34.79 16.17
C THR A 4 -10.35 34.74 16.44
N LYS A 5 -9.91 34.87 17.71
CA LYS A 5 -8.51 34.70 18.10
C LYS A 5 -8.08 33.24 18.06
N CYS A 6 -8.91 32.29 18.46
CA CYS A 6 -8.64 30.85 18.28
C CYS A 6 -8.59 30.45 16.80
N LEU A 7 -9.52 30.94 15.97
CA LEU A 7 -9.48 30.74 14.50
C LEU A 7 -8.24 31.37 13.86
N TRP A 8 -7.83 32.56 14.33
CA TRP A 8 -6.60 33.21 13.87
C TRP A 8 -5.34 32.47 14.36
N PHE A 9 -5.36 31.92 15.58
CA PHE A 9 -4.28 31.10 16.13
C PHE A 9 -4.17 29.75 15.41
N LEU A 10 -5.29 29.13 15.06
CA LEU A 10 -5.36 27.92 14.23
C LEU A 10 -4.95 28.17 12.77
N LYS A 11 -5.17 29.38 12.23
CA LYS A 11 -4.62 29.81 10.93
C LYS A 11 -3.12 30.14 10.98
N LYS A 12 -2.60 30.50 12.16
CA LYS A 12 -1.18 30.87 12.37
C LYS A 12 -0.32 29.67 12.74
N ILE A 13 -0.90 28.64 13.35
CA ILE A 13 -0.33 27.30 13.34
C ILE A 13 -0.41 26.82 11.89
N ASN A 14 0.74 26.52 11.29
CA ASN A 14 0.80 25.90 9.99
C ASN A 14 0.04 24.57 10.08
N LEU A 15 -1.19 24.54 9.54
CA LEU A 15 -2.13 23.44 9.68
C LEU A 15 -1.48 22.11 9.25
N ILE A 16 -0.62 22.16 8.24
CA ILE A 16 0.16 21.04 7.70
C ILE A 16 1.21 20.57 8.72
N GLN A 17 1.91 21.47 9.41
CA GLN A 17 2.89 21.10 10.45
C GLN A 17 2.24 20.46 11.68
N LEU A 18 1.09 21.00 12.11
CA LEU A 18 0.33 20.41 13.21
C LEU A 18 -0.24 19.04 12.82
N GLN A 19 -0.73 18.94 11.59
CA GLN A 19 -1.25 17.71 11.01
C GLN A 19 -0.16 16.65 10.89
N ASN A 20 0.99 16.93 10.27
CA ASN A 20 2.13 16.01 10.16
C ASN A 20 2.61 15.51 11.54
N ARG A 21 2.55 16.37 12.55
CA ARG A 21 2.95 16.02 13.92
C ARG A 21 1.95 15.10 14.61
N ILE A 22 0.66 15.31 14.41
CA ILE A 22 -0.41 14.49 14.98
C ILE A 22 -0.50 13.15 14.24
N GLU A 23 -0.34 13.18 12.92
CA GLU A 23 -0.20 12.00 12.06
C GLU A 23 0.95 11.11 12.53
N GLY A 24 2.17 11.65 12.60
CA GLY A 24 3.32 10.87 13.06
C GLY A 24 3.15 10.28 14.46
N GLN A 25 2.46 10.98 15.36
CA GLN A 25 2.18 10.46 16.71
C GLN A 25 1.13 9.35 16.72
N ALA A 26 0.06 9.48 15.93
CA ALA A 26 -1.00 8.47 15.84
C ALA A 26 -0.49 7.14 15.27
N PHE A 27 0.27 7.20 14.17
CA PHE A 27 0.84 6.02 13.53
C PHE A 27 1.91 5.34 14.42
N LYS A 28 2.73 6.13 15.12
CA LYS A 28 3.67 5.59 16.12
C LYS A 28 2.96 4.93 17.31
N ALA A 29 1.87 5.52 17.80
CA ALA A 29 1.10 4.91 18.88
C ALA A 29 0.46 3.58 18.45
N ALA A 30 0.01 3.50 17.20
CA ALA A 30 -0.54 2.28 16.61
C ALA A 30 0.52 1.16 16.50
N SER A 31 1.71 1.45 15.96
CA SER A 31 2.78 0.46 15.85
C SER A 31 3.28 -0.04 17.22
N GLN A 32 3.40 0.87 18.20
CA GLN A 32 3.71 0.51 19.58
C GLN A 32 2.60 -0.33 20.23
N GLY A 33 1.33 0.00 19.96
CA GLY A 33 0.18 -0.78 20.38
C GLY A 33 0.21 -2.20 19.84
N ALA A 34 0.51 -2.36 18.55
CA ALA A 34 0.68 -3.66 17.90
C ALA A 34 1.79 -4.49 18.54
N THR A 35 2.97 -3.90 18.80
CA THR A 35 4.05 -4.60 19.52
C THR A 35 3.62 -5.02 20.92
N LYS A 36 2.95 -4.14 21.67
CA LYS A 36 2.46 -4.47 23.01
C LYS A 36 1.48 -5.63 22.96
N LEU A 37 0.52 -5.59 22.03
CA LEU A 37 -0.47 -6.64 21.82
C LEU A 37 0.21 -7.99 21.52
N SER A 38 1.15 -7.98 20.56
CA SER A 38 1.93 -9.16 20.18
C SER A 38 2.74 -9.74 21.35
N LEU A 39 3.43 -8.90 22.12
CA LEU A 39 4.25 -9.34 23.26
C LEU A 39 3.42 -9.88 24.42
N VAL A 40 2.30 -9.25 24.76
CA VAL A 40 1.45 -9.66 25.89
C VAL A 40 0.86 -11.05 25.66
N PHE A 41 0.52 -11.38 24.41
CA PHE A 41 0.02 -12.70 24.03
C PHE A 41 1.12 -13.66 23.55
N SER A 42 2.40 -13.33 23.72
CA SER A 42 3.50 -14.22 23.32
C SER A 42 3.85 -15.28 24.36
N LYS A 43 3.50 -15.05 25.64
CA LYS A 43 4.00 -15.82 26.79
C LYS A 43 2.95 -15.97 27.89
N PRO A 44 2.91 -17.10 28.61
CA PRO A 44 2.20 -17.20 29.87
C PRO A 44 2.85 -16.32 30.97
N PRO A 45 2.08 -15.88 31.99
CA PRO A 45 0.63 -16.00 32.07
C PRO A 45 -0.07 -15.06 31.08
N LEU A 46 -1.19 -15.52 30.53
CA LEU A 46 -2.02 -14.66 29.68
C LEU A 46 -2.59 -13.50 30.51
N PRO A 47 -2.83 -12.33 29.89
CA PRO A 47 -3.45 -11.19 30.56
C PRO A 47 -4.77 -11.59 31.22
N SER A 48 -5.05 -11.00 32.38
CA SER A 48 -6.35 -11.13 33.04
C SER A 48 -7.46 -10.53 32.16
N ALA A 49 -8.72 -10.89 32.39
CA ALA A 49 -9.84 -10.29 31.66
C ALA A 49 -9.84 -8.75 31.74
N GLN A 50 -9.53 -8.19 32.91
CA GLN A 50 -9.40 -6.74 33.09
C GLN A 50 -8.23 -6.14 32.30
N ASP A 51 -7.11 -6.85 32.19
CA ASP A 51 -5.97 -6.36 31.40
C ASP A 51 -6.22 -6.50 29.89
N CYS A 52 -6.98 -7.52 29.48
CA CYS A 52 -7.48 -7.64 28.10
C CYS A 52 -8.39 -6.47 27.73
N GLU A 53 -9.35 -6.11 28.59
CA GLU A 53 -10.23 -4.95 28.37
C GLU A 53 -9.41 -3.65 28.23
N ARG A 54 -8.49 -3.38 29.15
CA ARG A 54 -7.62 -2.19 29.07
C ARG A 54 -6.76 -2.17 27.80
N LEU A 55 -6.32 -3.33 27.34
CA LEU A 55 -5.54 -3.44 26.10
C LEU A 55 -6.42 -3.19 24.88
N ALA A 56 -7.64 -3.73 24.86
CA ALA A 56 -8.63 -3.46 23.82
C ALA A 56 -8.98 -1.96 23.76
N ASP A 57 -9.28 -1.32 24.88
CA ASP A 57 -9.54 0.12 24.98
C ASP A 57 -8.38 0.95 24.42
N SER A 58 -7.14 0.54 24.72
CA SER A 58 -5.94 1.22 24.22
C SER A 58 -5.80 1.09 22.70
N ILE A 59 -6.11 -0.07 22.13
CA ILE A 59 -6.06 -0.29 20.68
C ILE A 59 -7.20 0.46 19.99
N GLU A 60 -8.41 0.41 20.53
CA GLU A 60 -9.56 1.16 20.03
C GLU A 60 -9.26 2.66 19.99
N LYS A 61 -8.68 3.21 21.06
CA LYS A 61 -8.28 4.61 21.10
C LYS A 61 -7.25 4.96 20.01
N ASN A 62 -6.28 4.08 19.75
CA ASN A 62 -5.31 4.28 18.67
C ASN A 62 -5.99 4.26 17.30
N VAL A 63 -6.89 3.30 17.06
CA VAL A 63 -7.70 3.17 15.84
C VAL A 63 -8.55 4.43 15.61
N LEU A 64 -9.25 4.92 16.64
CA LEU A 64 -10.04 6.15 16.56
C LEU A 64 -9.18 7.37 16.25
N THR A 65 -7.99 7.46 16.85
CA THR A 65 -7.04 8.55 16.59
C THR A 65 -6.53 8.50 15.14
N LEU A 66 -6.22 7.31 14.62
CA LEU A 66 -5.86 7.10 13.21
C LEU A 66 -7.02 7.48 12.27
N ALA A 67 -8.23 7.01 12.52
CA ALA A 67 -9.38 7.38 11.70
C ALA A 67 -9.63 8.90 11.70
N THR A 68 -9.34 9.55 12.83
CA THR A 68 -9.47 11.00 12.99
C THR A 68 -8.48 11.77 12.09
N VAL A 69 -7.28 11.25 11.83
CA VAL A 69 -6.31 11.86 10.90
C VAL A 69 -6.93 12.12 9.52
N TYR A 70 -7.64 11.14 8.97
CA TYR A 70 -8.32 11.29 7.67
C TYR A 70 -9.35 12.44 7.66
N TYR A 71 -10.08 12.61 8.76
CA TYR A 71 -11.09 13.68 8.88
C TYR A 71 -10.46 15.06 9.09
N TRP A 72 -9.19 15.14 9.48
CA TRP A 72 -8.50 16.40 9.72
C TRP A 72 -7.99 17.04 8.44
N LEU A 73 -7.73 16.24 7.40
CA LEU A 73 -7.28 16.77 6.12
C LEU A 73 -8.45 17.44 5.36
N PRO A 74 -8.42 18.78 5.15
CA PRO A 74 -9.50 19.47 4.46
C PRO A 74 -9.55 19.08 2.98
N LYS A 75 -10.76 18.93 2.43
CA LYS A 75 -10.94 18.69 0.99
C LYS A 75 -10.32 19.79 0.11
N SER A 76 -10.22 21.01 0.63
CA SER A 76 -9.59 22.14 -0.05
C SER A 76 -8.08 21.99 -0.23
N GLN A 77 -7.45 21.00 0.42
CA GLN A 77 -6.04 20.65 0.20
C GLN A 77 -5.87 19.60 -0.91
N GLY A 78 -6.96 19.17 -1.56
CA GLY A 78 -6.95 18.21 -2.66
C GLY A 78 -7.55 16.85 -2.29
N ILE A 79 -8.33 16.31 -3.21
CA ILE A 79 -9.00 15.02 -3.06
C ILE A 79 -7.98 13.89 -3.19
N THR A 80 -6.99 14.03 -4.08
CA THR A 80 -5.95 13.02 -4.30
C THR A 80 -5.07 12.83 -3.07
N LEU A 81 -4.58 13.91 -2.47
CA LEU A 81 -3.86 13.85 -1.19
C LEU A 81 -4.70 13.15 -0.11
N ARG A 82 -5.99 13.50 -0.02
CA ARG A 82 -6.91 12.93 0.96
C ARG A 82 -7.20 11.45 0.76
N ARG A 83 -7.25 11.01 -0.49
CA ARG A 83 -7.36 9.61 -0.87
C ARG A 83 -6.12 8.83 -0.42
N ILE A 84 -4.90 9.32 -0.70
CA ILE A 84 -3.67 8.65 -0.28
C ILE A 84 -3.57 8.55 1.26
N ALA A 85 -3.87 9.63 1.98
CA ALA A 85 -3.85 9.62 3.45
C ALA A 85 -4.89 8.65 4.04
N ARG A 86 -6.08 8.58 3.42
CA ARG A 86 -7.11 7.59 3.78
C ARG A 86 -6.60 6.17 3.57
N ASP A 87 -6.04 5.88 2.40
CA ASP A 87 -5.64 4.52 2.01
C ASP A 87 -4.52 4.03 2.93
N ALA A 88 -3.53 4.88 3.25
CA ALA A 88 -2.50 4.59 4.25
C ALA A 88 -3.09 4.34 5.65
N THR A 89 -4.15 5.06 6.04
CA THR A 89 -4.85 4.81 7.31
C THR A 89 -5.53 3.44 7.29
N VAL A 90 -6.22 3.10 6.19
CA VAL A 90 -6.91 1.82 6.02
C VAL A 90 -5.91 0.66 6.09
N GLU A 91 -4.76 0.74 5.42
CA GLU A 91 -3.72 -0.29 5.48
C GLU A 91 -3.26 -0.60 6.92
N VAL A 92 -3.10 0.43 7.76
CA VAL A 92 -2.75 0.23 9.18
C VAL A 92 -3.89 -0.46 9.95
N LEU A 93 -5.14 -0.07 9.69
CA LEU A 93 -6.31 -0.68 10.35
C LEU A 93 -6.50 -2.15 9.95
N GLU A 94 -6.30 -2.47 8.68
CA GLU A 94 -6.30 -3.84 8.16
C GLU A 94 -5.18 -4.65 8.80
N GLY A 95 -3.96 -4.10 8.89
CA GLY A 95 -2.84 -4.75 9.55
C GLY A 95 -3.11 -5.04 11.04
N ILE A 96 -3.71 -4.09 11.77
CA ILE A 96 -4.09 -4.30 13.18
C ILE A 96 -5.15 -5.41 13.30
N SER A 97 -6.12 -5.43 12.39
CA SER A 97 -7.17 -6.45 12.37
C SER A 97 -6.57 -7.84 12.12
N GLN A 98 -5.68 -7.96 11.13
CA GLN A 98 -4.94 -9.19 10.85
C GLN A 98 -4.11 -9.66 12.07
N LEU A 99 -3.46 -8.73 12.78
CA LEU A 99 -2.70 -9.07 13.98
C LEU A 99 -3.59 -9.63 15.09
N ILE A 100 -4.75 -9.02 15.32
CA ILE A 100 -5.73 -9.52 16.29
C ILE A 100 -6.20 -10.91 15.88
N GLU A 101 -6.53 -11.14 14.61
CA GLU A 101 -6.92 -12.46 14.11
C GLU A 101 -5.82 -13.50 14.31
N VAL A 102 -4.57 -13.18 13.98
CA VAL A 102 -3.43 -14.08 14.22
C VAL A 102 -3.31 -14.40 15.71
N ILE A 103 -3.45 -13.44 16.61
CA ILE A 103 -3.37 -13.67 18.06
C ILE A 103 -4.51 -14.55 18.56
N LEU A 104 -5.73 -14.35 18.06
CA LEU A 104 -6.91 -15.14 18.45
C LEU A 104 -6.85 -16.57 17.92
N ASN A 105 -6.27 -16.77 16.73
CA ASN A 105 -6.21 -18.06 16.06
C ASN A 105 -4.92 -18.84 16.32
N THR A 106 -3.85 -18.18 16.76
CA THR A 106 -2.61 -18.86 17.16
C THR A 106 -2.90 -19.69 18.40
N PRO A 107 -2.71 -21.03 18.37
CA PRO A 107 -2.80 -21.85 19.55
C PRO A 107 -1.66 -21.44 20.49
N LEU A 108 -1.96 -20.55 21.43
CA LEU A 108 -1.13 -20.35 22.61
C LEU A 108 -0.96 -21.74 23.19
N GLN A 109 0.28 -22.23 23.32
CA GLN A 109 0.56 -23.54 23.91
C GLN A 109 -0.23 -23.65 25.21
N ARG A 110 -1.38 -24.29 25.09
CA ARG A 110 -2.39 -24.44 26.14
C ARG A 110 -1.80 -25.56 26.96
N TYR A 111 -0.91 -25.21 27.88
CA TYR A 111 -0.34 -26.19 28.80
C TYR A 111 -1.51 -27.01 29.34
N PRO A 112 -1.49 -28.35 29.18
CA PRO A 112 -2.43 -29.19 29.87
C PRO A 112 -2.30 -28.89 31.35
N SER A 113 -3.30 -28.25 31.91
CA SER A 113 -3.52 -28.27 33.34
C SER A 113 -3.91 -29.71 33.65
N HIS A 114 -2.89 -30.50 34.01
CA HIS A 114 -2.89 -31.77 34.74
C HIS A 114 -1.91 -32.79 34.14
N LEU A 115 -0.96 -33.18 35.00
CA LEU A 115 -0.05 -34.34 34.94
C LEU A 115 1.10 -34.31 33.89
N GLY A 116 2.27 -33.92 34.40
CA GLY A 116 3.56 -34.59 34.14
C GLY A 116 4.01 -34.74 32.68
N ALA A 117 4.82 -33.80 32.20
CA ALA A 117 5.73 -34.03 31.08
C ALA A 117 7.18 -33.70 31.51
N PRO A 118 8.17 -34.57 31.21
CA PRO A 118 9.53 -34.42 31.68
C PRO A 118 10.30 -33.35 30.89
N LEU A 119 11.26 -32.75 31.59
CA LEU A 119 12.24 -31.77 31.13
C LEU A 119 12.90 -32.19 29.80
N GLN A 120 12.37 -31.71 28.67
CA GLN A 120 13.14 -31.53 27.45
C GLN A 120 12.79 -30.19 26.81
N PHE A 121 13.86 -29.44 26.52
CA PHE A 121 13.91 -28.16 25.81
C PHE A 121 13.45 -26.92 26.58
N PHE A 122 14.43 -26.24 27.18
CA PHE A 122 14.46 -24.78 27.32
C PHE A 122 14.40 -24.12 25.92
N GLY A 123 13.24 -24.17 25.27
CA GLY A 123 12.94 -23.29 24.15
C GLY A 123 12.50 -21.95 24.72
N PHE A 124 13.30 -20.91 24.53
CA PHE A 124 12.85 -19.54 24.79
C PHE A 124 11.50 -19.33 24.10
N PRO A 125 10.46 -18.82 24.79
CA PRO A 125 9.21 -18.53 24.12
C PRO A 125 9.47 -17.39 23.12
N SER A 126 9.42 -17.74 21.86
CA SER A 126 9.52 -16.83 20.72
C SER A 126 8.11 -16.55 20.21
N LEU A 127 7.87 -15.31 19.82
CA LEU A 127 6.68 -14.95 19.02
C LEU A 127 6.54 -15.95 17.86
N SER A 128 5.31 -16.35 17.53
CA SER A 128 5.11 -17.19 16.35
C SER A 128 5.57 -16.42 15.10
N GLN A 129 5.99 -17.15 14.06
CA GLN A 129 6.40 -16.51 12.82
C GLN A 129 5.25 -15.67 12.23
N GLU A 130 4.01 -16.13 12.36
CA GLU A 130 2.82 -15.39 11.92
C GLU A 130 2.60 -14.11 12.74
N GLN A 131 2.76 -14.17 14.08
CA GLN A 131 2.68 -12.98 14.94
C GLN A 131 3.77 -11.96 14.60
N LEU A 132 5.01 -12.42 14.35
CA LEU A 132 6.12 -11.56 13.93
C LEU A 132 5.84 -10.89 12.59
N THR A 133 5.42 -11.67 11.59
CA THR A 133 5.09 -11.16 10.25
C THR A 133 3.95 -10.15 10.32
N SER A 134 2.86 -10.46 11.02
CA SER A 134 1.71 -9.55 11.13
C SER A 134 2.05 -8.28 11.92
N THR A 135 2.82 -8.40 13.01
CA THR A 135 3.33 -7.22 13.75
C THR A 135 4.21 -6.35 12.84
N GLY A 136 5.13 -6.98 12.10
CA GLY A 136 6.00 -6.30 11.13
C GLY A 136 5.21 -5.61 10.00
N GLY A 137 4.10 -6.20 9.56
CA GLY A 137 3.17 -5.61 8.60
C GLY A 137 2.60 -4.29 9.10
N VAL A 138 2.06 -4.27 10.33
CA VAL A 138 1.54 -3.03 10.96
C VAL A 138 2.62 -1.96 11.05
N TRP A 139 3.85 -2.34 11.44
CA TRP A 139 4.99 -1.41 11.49
C TRP A 139 5.33 -0.85 10.11
N SER A 140 5.35 -1.69 9.08
CA SER A 140 5.66 -1.28 7.70
C SER A 140 4.62 -0.28 7.19
N SER A 141 3.33 -0.53 7.43
CA SER A 141 2.26 0.42 7.10
C SER A 141 2.36 1.71 7.93
N CYS A 142 2.76 1.62 9.20
CA CYS A 142 2.95 2.79 10.03
C CYS A 142 4.13 3.68 9.57
N ASP A 143 5.24 3.07 9.15
CA ASP A 143 6.42 3.77 8.66
C ASP A 143 6.17 4.49 7.32
N TYR A 144 5.16 4.05 6.56
CA TYR A 144 4.76 4.69 5.31
C TYR A 144 4.31 6.15 5.51
N ILE A 145 3.88 6.55 6.72
CA ILE A 145 3.50 7.93 7.05
C ILE A 145 4.59 8.95 6.66
N HIS A 146 5.86 8.57 6.82
CA HIS A 146 6.99 9.44 6.50
C HIS A 146 7.19 9.67 5.00
N ARG A 147 6.53 8.86 4.17
CA ARG A 147 6.55 8.94 2.71
C ARG A 147 5.29 9.56 2.14
N LEU A 148 4.31 9.93 2.99
CA LEU A 148 3.10 10.58 2.52
C LEU A 148 3.45 11.91 1.82
N PRO A 149 2.75 12.22 0.72
CA PRO A 149 2.90 13.51 0.06
C PRO A 149 2.53 14.67 0.99
N GLN A 150 3.28 15.77 0.93
CA GLN A 150 3.05 16.94 1.79
C GLN A 150 1.99 17.89 1.25
N ASP A 151 1.68 17.80 -0.04
CA ASP A 151 0.71 18.62 -0.75
C ASP A 151 0.05 17.85 -1.90
N ASN A 152 -0.98 18.43 -2.52
CA ASN A 152 -1.69 17.76 -3.61
C ASN A 152 -0.81 17.58 -4.85
N GLN A 153 0.14 18.47 -5.11
CA GLN A 153 1.03 18.34 -6.27
C GLN A 153 1.88 17.08 -6.14
N ALA A 154 2.51 16.87 -4.97
CA ALA A 154 3.27 15.67 -4.67
C ALA A 154 2.37 14.41 -4.70
N ALA A 155 1.12 14.51 -4.27
CA ALA A 155 0.15 13.41 -4.32
C ALA A 155 -0.22 13.02 -5.76
N VAL A 156 -0.44 14.00 -6.64
CA VAL A 156 -0.71 13.73 -8.05
C VAL A 156 0.52 13.15 -8.74
N LEU A 157 1.71 13.67 -8.43
CA LEU A 157 2.96 13.12 -8.96
C LEU A 157 3.22 11.68 -8.52
N SER A 158 2.84 11.30 -7.29
CA SER A 158 2.97 9.90 -6.84
C SER A 158 2.00 8.98 -7.57
N VAL A 159 0.77 9.41 -7.82
CA VAL A 159 -0.19 8.67 -8.67
C VAL A 159 0.34 8.53 -10.10
N MET A 160 0.84 9.60 -10.71
CA MET A 160 1.42 9.50 -12.05
C MET A 160 2.65 8.59 -12.11
N ALA A 161 3.46 8.58 -11.05
CA ALA A 161 4.60 7.68 -10.94
C ALA A 161 4.16 6.21 -10.85
N SER A 162 3.10 5.89 -10.09
CA SER A 162 2.60 4.51 -9.98
C SER A 162 2.08 4.00 -11.32
N TYR A 163 1.28 4.81 -12.05
CA TYR A 163 0.80 4.42 -13.38
C TYR A 163 1.93 4.37 -14.40
N SER A 164 2.93 5.25 -14.31
CA SER A 164 4.12 5.15 -15.15
C SER A 164 4.93 3.87 -14.88
N ALA A 165 4.91 3.33 -13.66
CA ALA A 165 5.52 2.05 -13.34
C ALA A 165 4.72 0.91 -13.94
N VAL A 166 3.39 0.88 -13.76
CA VAL A 166 2.51 -0.15 -14.37
C VAL A 166 2.69 -0.22 -15.89
N VAL A 167 2.66 0.91 -16.59
CA VAL A 167 2.88 0.93 -18.05
C VAL A 167 4.29 0.48 -18.42
N LYS A 168 5.29 0.78 -17.58
CA LYS A 168 6.66 0.32 -17.81
C LYS A 168 6.73 -1.21 -17.67
N ASP A 169 6.17 -1.75 -16.61
CA ASP A 169 6.19 -3.19 -16.32
C ASP A 169 5.46 -3.95 -17.43
N ALA A 170 4.30 -3.45 -17.89
CA ALA A 170 3.57 -4.06 -19.01
C ALA A 170 4.34 -4.02 -20.36
N ILE A 171 5.16 -2.99 -20.60
CA ILE A 171 6.05 -2.95 -21.77
C ILE A 171 7.16 -4.01 -21.63
N GLU A 172 7.74 -4.13 -20.44
CA GLU A 172 8.82 -5.09 -20.14
C GLU A 172 8.29 -6.54 -20.23
N GLU A 173 7.10 -6.81 -19.71
CA GLU A 173 6.41 -8.10 -19.83
C GLU A 173 6.17 -8.50 -21.29
N MET A 174 5.73 -7.54 -22.12
CA MET A 174 5.50 -7.80 -23.55
C MET A 174 6.82 -8.00 -24.33
N GLU A 175 7.89 -7.27 -23.98
CA GLU A 175 9.23 -7.46 -24.56
C GLU A 175 9.81 -8.83 -24.20
N GLN A 176 9.62 -9.27 -22.95
CA GLN A 176 10.04 -10.59 -22.50
C GLN A 176 9.24 -11.69 -23.20
N ALA A 177 7.90 -11.55 -23.29
CA ALA A 177 7.06 -12.49 -24.02
C ALA A 177 7.47 -12.63 -25.50
N GLN A 178 7.90 -11.54 -26.15
CA GLN A 178 8.44 -11.60 -27.51
C GLN A 178 9.74 -12.38 -27.60
N ALA A 179 10.67 -12.16 -26.68
CA ALA A 179 11.93 -12.89 -26.65
C ALA A 179 11.71 -14.39 -26.44
N ASP A 180 10.75 -14.77 -25.59
CA ASP A 180 10.47 -16.17 -25.23
C ASP A 180 9.60 -16.90 -26.27
N SER A 181 8.93 -16.18 -27.18
CA SER A 181 8.05 -16.73 -28.21
C SER A 181 8.76 -17.36 -29.42
N GLN A 182 10.10 -17.36 -29.47
CA GLN A 182 10.84 -17.98 -30.56
C GLN A 182 10.70 -19.51 -30.50
N ASP A 183 10.12 -20.11 -31.55
CA ASP A 183 10.04 -21.56 -31.72
C ASP A 183 11.46 -22.16 -31.81
N PRO A 184 11.91 -22.97 -30.83
CA PRO A 184 13.24 -23.60 -30.85
C PRO A 184 13.44 -24.59 -32.01
N PHE A 185 12.35 -24.94 -32.71
CA PHE A 185 12.33 -25.92 -33.80
C PHE A 185 11.90 -25.31 -35.14
N SER A 186 11.93 -23.97 -35.30
CA SER A 186 11.56 -23.31 -36.57
C SER A 186 12.42 -23.73 -37.76
N ASP A 187 13.64 -24.21 -37.50
CA ASP A 187 14.63 -24.59 -38.52
C ASP A 187 14.61 -26.10 -38.85
N VAL A 188 13.73 -26.88 -38.22
CA VAL A 188 13.57 -28.31 -38.54
C VAL A 188 12.65 -28.43 -39.75
N LEU A 189 13.24 -28.75 -40.89
CA LEU A 189 12.53 -29.05 -42.14
C LEU A 189 11.50 -30.17 -41.87
N ASP A 190 10.23 -29.87 -42.10
CA ASP A 190 9.12 -30.83 -41.97
C ASP A 190 9.34 -32.02 -42.92
N ASP A 191 9.67 -33.19 -42.34
CA ASP A 191 9.59 -34.47 -43.02
C ASP A 191 8.25 -35.11 -42.60
N ASP A 192 7.23 -34.93 -43.43
CA ASP A 192 6.05 -35.79 -43.61
C ASP A 192 5.19 -36.26 -42.40
N ASP A 193 4.98 -35.46 -41.34
CA ASP A 193 3.95 -35.77 -40.31
C ASP A 193 3.21 -34.53 -39.77
N LEU A 194 2.44 -33.88 -40.66
CA LEU A 194 1.75 -32.59 -40.43
C LEU A 194 0.61 -32.59 -39.39
N ASP A 195 0.20 -33.74 -38.84
CA ASP A 195 -0.96 -33.83 -37.93
C ASP A 195 -0.60 -34.00 -36.44
N SER A 196 0.70 -33.94 -36.07
CA SER A 196 1.15 -34.29 -34.71
C SER A 196 1.77 -33.16 -33.89
N ARG A 197 1.94 -31.94 -34.43
CA ARG A 197 2.37 -30.76 -33.64
C ARG A 197 1.20 -30.22 -32.80
N GLY A 198 0.82 -30.96 -31.75
CA GLY A 198 -0.28 -30.65 -30.82
C GLY A 198 -0.10 -29.40 -29.94
N ASN A 199 0.59 -28.37 -30.42
CA ASN A 199 0.88 -27.14 -29.68
C ASN A 199 0.82 -25.86 -30.55
N GLN A 200 0.11 -25.89 -31.69
CA GLN A 200 -0.06 -24.72 -32.58
C GLN A 200 -0.70 -23.51 -31.86
N ASP A 201 -1.48 -23.74 -30.80
CA ASP A 201 -2.16 -22.67 -30.03
C ASP A 201 -1.24 -21.94 -29.02
N THR A 202 0.01 -22.38 -28.84
CA THR A 202 0.94 -21.81 -27.84
C THR A 202 1.92 -20.79 -28.44
N TYR A 203 1.94 -20.64 -29.77
CA TYR A 203 2.83 -19.73 -30.48
C TYR A 203 2.04 -18.62 -31.16
N TRP A 204 2.61 -17.42 -31.20
CA TRP A 204 2.02 -16.29 -31.92
C TRP A 204 2.10 -16.50 -33.42
N SER A 205 0.98 -16.23 -34.11
CA SER A 205 0.96 -16.22 -35.56
C SER A 205 1.78 -15.04 -36.10
N GLU A 206 2.08 -15.05 -37.41
CA GLU A 206 2.76 -13.91 -38.03
C GLU A 206 1.87 -12.65 -38.02
N GLU A 207 0.55 -12.81 -38.11
CA GLU A 207 -0.42 -11.72 -37.95
C GLU A 207 -0.35 -11.14 -36.53
N ASP A 208 -0.27 -11.99 -35.50
CA ASP A 208 -0.12 -11.56 -34.10
C ASP A 208 1.18 -10.76 -33.92
N LYS A 209 2.31 -11.28 -34.39
CA LYS A 209 3.62 -10.61 -34.33
C LYS A 209 3.60 -9.25 -35.02
N GLN A 210 2.91 -9.13 -36.16
CA GLN A 210 2.74 -7.86 -36.86
C GLN A 210 1.90 -6.86 -36.07
N LEU A 211 0.87 -7.31 -35.32
CA LEU A 211 0.05 -6.47 -34.46
C LEU A 211 0.76 -6.04 -33.18
N MET A 212 1.74 -6.81 -32.69
CA MET A 212 2.44 -6.47 -31.47
C MET A 212 3.27 -5.19 -31.55
N ALA A 213 3.99 -4.98 -32.66
CA ALA A 213 4.83 -3.80 -32.84
C ALA A 213 4.05 -2.47 -32.71
N PRO A 214 2.89 -2.27 -33.38
CA PRO A 214 2.08 -1.07 -33.17
C PRO A 214 1.47 -0.99 -31.76
N CYS A 215 1.06 -2.10 -31.14
CA CYS A 215 0.57 -2.11 -29.75
C CYS A 215 1.65 -1.65 -28.75
N GLN A 216 2.87 -2.14 -28.91
CA GLN A 216 4.03 -1.72 -28.12
C GLN A 216 4.39 -0.26 -28.38
N GLY A 217 4.29 0.20 -29.63
CA GLY A 217 4.44 1.61 -29.99
C GLY A 217 3.44 2.50 -29.23
N LEU A 218 2.17 2.08 -29.16
CA LEU A 218 1.12 2.78 -28.42
C LEU A 218 1.41 2.83 -26.91
N MET A 219 1.83 1.72 -26.30
CA MET A 219 2.20 1.69 -24.88
C MET A 219 3.41 2.60 -24.58
N LYS A 220 4.44 2.56 -25.45
CA LYS A 220 5.61 3.46 -25.36
C LYS A 220 5.21 4.93 -25.50
N ALA A 221 4.26 5.25 -26.38
CA ALA A 221 3.69 6.59 -26.51
C ALA A 221 2.93 7.01 -25.25
N GLY A 222 2.10 6.12 -24.67
CA GLY A 222 1.42 6.34 -23.39
C GLY A 222 2.38 6.65 -22.25
N LYS A 223 3.46 5.87 -22.12
CA LYS A 223 4.56 6.12 -21.17
C LYS A 223 5.21 7.48 -21.38
N ALA A 224 5.46 7.87 -22.64
CA ALA A 224 6.04 9.18 -22.95
C ALA A 224 5.09 10.34 -22.61
N CYS A 225 3.79 10.18 -22.87
CA CYS A 225 2.75 11.13 -22.45
C CYS A 225 2.73 11.31 -20.93
N LEU A 226 2.70 10.22 -20.17
CA LEU A 226 2.79 10.24 -18.70
C LEU A 226 4.04 10.96 -18.21
N LYS A 227 5.21 10.64 -18.79
CA LYS A 227 6.47 11.29 -18.43
C LYS A 227 6.41 12.81 -18.68
N LYS A 228 5.82 13.24 -19.79
CA LYS A 228 5.69 14.66 -20.15
C LYS A 228 4.70 15.37 -19.23
N LEU A 229 3.58 14.72 -18.94
CA LEU A 229 2.56 15.23 -18.01
C LEU A 229 3.13 15.40 -16.59
N SER A 230 3.80 14.37 -16.07
CA SER A 230 4.52 14.44 -14.78
C SER A 230 5.55 15.57 -14.76
N GLY A 231 6.28 15.77 -15.86
CA GLY A 231 7.22 16.88 -16.01
C GLY A 231 6.52 18.25 -15.92
N ALA A 232 5.38 18.41 -16.59
CA ALA A 232 4.60 19.63 -16.56
C ALA A 232 4.01 19.91 -15.16
N VAL A 233 3.43 18.90 -14.51
CA VAL A 233 2.93 19.01 -13.13
C VAL A 233 4.06 19.37 -12.17
N LYS A 234 5.24 18.77 -12.31
CA LYS A 234 6.39 19.10 -11.45
C LYS A 234 6.90 20.54 -11.66
N ALA A 235 6.89 21.04 -12.89
CA ALA A 235 7.40 22.37 -13.21
C ALA A 235 6.38 23.50 -12.93
N HIS A 236 5.09 23.21 -13.06
CA HIS A 236 4.05 24.25 -13.11
C HIS A 236 2.85 24.00 -12.19
N GLY A 237 2.78 22.84 -11.53
CA GLY A 237 1.72 22.53 -10.57
C GLY A 237 1.73 23.49 -9.38
N LYS A 238 0.55 23.98 -9.00
CA LYS A 238 0.36 24.90 -7.89
C LYS A 238 -0.76 24.43 -6.98
N VAL A 239 -0.60 24.70 -5.69
CA VAL A 239 -1.56 24.36 -4.62
C VAL A 239 -2.04 25.61 -3.87
N ASP A 240 -1.94 26.77 -4.50
CA ASP A 240 -2.24 28.08 -3.91
C ASP A 240 -3.71 28.49 -4.05
N SER A 241 -4.43 27.90 -5.01
CA SER A 241 -5.84 28.20 -5.31
C SER A 241 -6.66 26.91 -5.43
N PRO A 242 -7.96 26.95 -5.08
CA PRO A 242 -8.83 25.79 -5.20
C PRO A 242 -9.00 25.34 -6.66
N GLU A 243 -8.92 26.25 -7.63
CA GLU A 243 -8.99 25.95 -9.06
C GLU A 243 -7.76 25.14 -9.51
N CYS A 244 -6.55 25.54 -9.11
CA CYS A 244 -5.33 24.77 -9.43
C CYS A 244 -5.35 23.40 -8.75
N ILE A 245 -5.85 23.30 -7.52
CA ILE A 245 -6.00 22.03 -6.80
C ILE A 245 -6.98 21.10 -7.52
N ALA A 246 -8.13 21.61 -7.98
CA ALA A 246 -9.10 20.85 -8.73
C ALA A 246 -8.52 20.34 -10.07
N GLN A 247 -7.81 21.19 -10.81
CA GLN A 247 -7.13 20.78 -12.05
C GLN A 247 -6.09 19.66 -11.80
N LEU A 248 -5.36 19.74 -10.68
CA LEU A 248 -4.44 18.67 -10.29
C LEU A 248 -5.17 17.36 -10.00
N ASP A 249 -6.30 17.41 -9.30
CA ASP A 249 -7.13 16.23 -9.04
C ASP A 249 -7.69 15.62 -10.34
N ASP A 250 -8.19 16.44 -11.26
CA ASP A 250 -8.67 15.99 -12.58
C ASP A 250 -7.58 15.25 -13.36
N LEU A 251 -6.34 15.77 -13.33
CA LEU A 251 -5.19 15.12 -13.96
C LEU A 251 -4.87 13.76 -13.34
N ALA A 252 -4.98 13.63 -12.01
CA ALA A 252 -4.80 12.35 -11.34
C ALA A 252 -5.91 11.35 -11.69
N ASP A 253 -7.15 11.80 -11.83
CA ASP A 253 -8.26 10.90 -12.17
C ASP A 253 -8.18 10.45 -13.64
N ILE A 254 -7.84 11.33 -14.59
CA ILE A 254 -7.58 10.94 -16.00
C ILE A 254 -6.39 9.98 -16.10
N THR A 255 -5.35 10.16 -15.28
CA THR A 255 -4.20 9.26 -15.26
C THR A 255 -4.59 7.81 -14.93
N LYS A 256 -5.65 7.62 -14.13
CA LYS A 256 -6.13 6.28 -13.76
C LYS A 256 -6.76 5.54 -14.92
N GLU A 257 -7.24 6.24 -15.95
CA GLU A 257 -7.83 5.62 -17.13
C GLU A 257 -6.78 4.96 -18.04
N ILE A 258 -5.49 5.27 -17.86
CA ILE A 258 -4.40 4.75 -18.71
C ILE A 258 -4.19 3.24 -18.51
N SER A 259 -4.50 2.73 -17.32
CA SER A 259 -4.47 1.31 -17.04
C SER A 259 -5.73 0.95 -16.29
N PRO A 260 -6.64 0.13 -16.86
CA PRO A 260 -7.73 -0.43 -16.08
C PRO A 260 -7.10 -1.26 -14.95
N THR A 261 -7.33 -0.85 -13.71
CA THR A 261 -7.02 -1.65 -12.53
C THR A 261 -8.13 -2.66 -12.28
#